data_AF-A0A6P2P5J1-F1
#
_entry.id   AF-A0A6P2P5J1-F1
#
_cell.length_a   1.000
_cell.length_b   1.000
_cell.length_c   1.000
_cell.angle_alpha   90.00
_cell.angle_beta   90.00
_cell.angle_gamma   90.00
#
_symmetry.space_group_name_H-M   'P 1'
#
loop_
_entity.id
_entity.type
_entity.pdbx_description
1 polymer ?
#
loop_
_entity_poly.entity_id
_entity_poly.type
_entity_poly.pdbx_seq_one_letter_code
_entity_poly.pdbx_strand_id
1 'polypeptide(L)' 'MTRENPETSFVKPAIARDPSVYPADEVLSKMTLLKPMRPEIRRLQNRLCAQLKTGR' A
#
# COMPACT_ATOMS: atom_id res chain seq x y z
N MET A 1 2.96 0.09 23.96
CA MET A 1 3.42 -0.53 22.70
C MET A 1 3.22 0.48 21.57
N THR A 2 3.99 1.55 21.57
CA THR A 2 4.21 2.42 20.41
C THR A 2 5.71 2.29 20.15
N ARG A 3 6.09 1.70 19.02
CA ARG A 3 7.50 1.68 18.63
C ARG A 3 7.83 3.09 18.15
N GLU A 4 8.16 3.96 19.09
CA GLU A 4 8.71 5.28 18.78
C GLU A 4 10.10 5.04 18.20
N ASN A 5 10.12 4.89 16.88
CA ASN A 5 11.33 4.72 16.11
C ASN A 5 12.01 6.10 16.08
N PRO A 6 13.26 6.26 16.54
CA PRO A 6 13.89 7.58 16.76
C PRO A 6 13.92 8.47 15.51
N GLU A 7 13.81 7.86 14.33
CA GLU A 7 13.78 8.54 13.03
C GLU A 7 12.54 9.43 12.79
N THR A 8 11.42 9.21 13.48
CA THR A 8 10.21 10.04 13.30
C THR A 8 10.41 11.49 13.78
N SER A 9 11.41 11.73 14.64
CA SER A 9 11.77 13.07 15.13
C SER A 9 12.39 13.98 14.05
N PHE A 10 12.92 13.41 12.96
CA PHE A 10 13.48 14.15 11.83
C PHE A 10 12.45 14.44 10.73
N VAL A 11 11.25 13.89 10.84
CA VAL A 11 10.18 14.08 9.84
C VAL A 11 9.47 15.41 10.08
N LYS A 12 9.18 16.14 8.99
CA LYS A 12 8.42 17.40 9.07
C LYS A 12 7.08 17.14 9.78
N PRO A 13 6.67 17.95 10.79
CA PRO A 13 5.46 17.71 11.57
C PRO A 13 4.18 17.61 10.75
N ALA A 14 4.11 18.32 9.62
CA ALA A 14 2.98 18.25 8.69
C ALA A 14 2.83 16.84 8.05
N ILE A 15 3.94 16.14 7.80
CA ILE A 15 3.96 14.80 7.21
C ILE A 15 3.75 13.74 8.29
N ALA A 16 4.38 13.92 9.45
CA ALA A 16 4.25 12.99 10.58
C ALA A 16 2.82 12.89 11.12
N ARG A 17 2.02 13.96 10.96
CA ARG A 17 0.60 14.00 11.36
C ARG A 17 -0.35 13.59 10.25
N ASP A 18 0.14 13.34 9.04
CA ASP A 18 -0.71 12.94 7.92
C ASP A 18 -1.04 11.44 8.02
N PRO A 19 -2.32 11.07 8.27
CA PRO A 19 -2.72 9.68 8.41
C PRO A 19 -2.67 8.88 7.11
N SER A 20 -2.54 9.54 5.95
CA SER A 20 -2.32 8.86 4.66
C SER A 20 -0.89 8.35 4.52
N VAL A 21 0.06 8.99 5.21
CA VAL A 21 1.49 8.65 5.20
C VAL A 21 1.81 7.70 6.37
N TYR A 22 1.34 8.03 7.57
CA TYR A 22 1.48 7.20 8.77
C TYR A 22 0.10 6.77 9.27
N PRO A 23 -0.48 5.73 8.66
CA PRO A 23 -1.80 5.23 9.06
C PRO A 23 -1.77 4.65 10.48
N ALA A 24 -2.88 4.84 11.20
CA ALA A 24 -3.08 4.24 12.52
C ALA A 24 -3.23 2.70 12.44
N ASP A 25 -2.98 2.01 13.55
CA ASP A 25 -3.01 0.54 13.62
C ASP A 25 -4.35 -0.06 13.17
N GLU A 26 -5.46 0.59 13.46
CA GLU A 26 -6.80 0.18 13.02
C GLU A 26 -6.94 0.16 11.49
N VAL A 27 -6.30 1.12 10.81
CA VAL A 27 -6.27 1.20 9.34
C VAL A 27 -5.32 0.15 8.78
N LEU A 28 -4.13 0.02 9.37
CA LEU A 28 -3.14 -0.98 8.99
C LEU A 28 -3.71 -2.41 9.07
N SER A 29 -4.53 -2.72 10.08
CA SER A 29 -5.15 -4.03 10.25
C SER A 29 -6.10 -4.42 9.10
N LYS A 30 -6.67 -3.44 8.39
CA LYS A 30 -7.60 -3.63 7.27
C LYS A 30 -6.89 -3.68 5.92
N MET A 31 -5.62 -3.27 5.88
CA MET A 31 -4.82 -3.29 4.66
C MET A 31 -4.25 -4.70 4.42
N THR A 32 -4.02 -5.03 3.16
CA THR A 32 -3.42 -6.31 2.78
C THR A 32 -2.18 -6.08 1.94
N LEU A 33 -1.14 -6.88 2.21
CA LEU A 33 0.07 -6.87 1.42
C LEU A 33 -0.11 -7.73 0.17
N LEU A 34 0.39 -7.24 -0.96
CA LEU A 34 0.40 -8.02 -2.19
C LEU A 34 1.37 -9.19 -2.05
N LYS A 35 0.86 -10.41 -2.24
CA LYS A 35 1.67 -11.62 -2.23
C LYS A 35 2.17 -11.96 -3.64
N PRO A 36 3.29 -12.69 -3.77
CA PRO A 36 3.72 -13.22 -5.06
C PRO A 36 2.61 -14.06 -5.71
N MET A 37 2.20 -13.68 -6.93
CA MET A 37 1.16 -14.38 -7.68
C MET A 37 1.75 -15.40 -8.65
N ARG A 38 1.05 -16.53 -8.82
CA ARG A 38 1.37 -17.54 -9.83
C ARG A 38 1.45 -16.91 -11.22
N PRO A 39 2.38 -17.34 -12.09
CA PRO A 39 2.56 -16.74 -13.42
C PRO A 39 1.29 -16.71 -14.27
N GLU A 40 0.45 -17.75 -14.20
CA GLU A 40 -0.82 -17.84 -14.93
C GLU A 40 -1.81 -16.74 -14.53
N ILE A 41 -1.98 -16.52 -13.23
CA ILE A 41 -2.84 -15.46 -12.68
C ILE A 41 -2.33 -14.08 -13.10
N ARG A 42 -1.02 -13.86 -13.03
CA ARG A 42 -0.39 -12.60 -13.44
C ARG A 42 -0.60 -12.33 -14.94
N ARG A 43 -0.48 -13.34 -15.79
CA ARG A 43 -0.75 -13.23 -17.23
C ARG A 43 -2.21 -12.87 -17.50
N LEU A 44 -3.15 -13.50 -16.80
CA LEU A 44 -4.57 -13.20 -16.91
C LEU A 44 -4.86 -11.74 -16.49
N GLN A 45 -4.34 -11.30 -15.35
CA GLN A 45 -4.49 -9.92 -14.87
C GLN A 45 -3.95 -8.91 -15.88
N ASN A 46 -2.77 -9.17 -16.47
CA ASN A 46 -2.18 -8.30 -17.47
C ASN A 46 -3.08 -8.16 -18.71
N ARG A 47 -3.65 -9.28 -19.21
CA ARG A 47 -4.57 -9.26 -20.35
C ARG A 47 -5.84 -8.48 -20.05
N LEU A 48 -6.47 -8.73 -18.90
CA LEU A 48 -7.69 -8.03 -18.48
C LEU A 48 -7.43 -6.53 -18.31
N CYS A 49 -6.29 -6.17 -17.70
CA CYS A 49 -5.90 -4.76 -17.57
C CYS A 49 -5.68 -4.10 -18.94
N ALA A 50 -5.08 -4.81 -19.89
CA ALA A 50 -4.92 -4.31 -21.26
C ALA A 50 -6.29 -4.08 -21.92
N GLN A 51 -7.22 -5.04 -21.82
CA GLN A 51 -8.58 -4.92 -22.35
C GLN A 51 -9.33 -3.71 -21.76
N LEU A 52 -9.28 -3.56 -20.43
CA LEU A 52 -9.88 -2.42 -19.72
C LEU A 52 -9.28 -1.09 -20.17
N LYS A 53 -7.96 -1.02 -20.38
CA LYS A 53 -7.27 0.19 -20.85
C LYS A 53 -7.58 0.54 -22.30
N THR A 54 -7.76 -0.47 -23.15
CA THR A 54 -8.05 -0.28 -24.59
C THR A 54 -9.55 -0.17 -24.89
N GLY A 55 -10.42 -0.36 -23.90
CA GLY A 55 -11.87 -0.25 -24.03
C GLY A 55 -12.53 -1.32 -24.90
N ARG A 56 -11.95 -2.53 -24.96
CA ARG A 56 -12.47 -3.65 -25.76
C ARG A 56 -12.83 -4.82 -24.88
#